data_AF-A0A017T4N7-F1
#
_entry.id   AF-A0A017T4N7-F1
#
_cell.length_a   1.000
_cell.length_b   1.000
_cell.length_c   1.000
_cell.angle_alpha   90.00
_cell.angle_beta   90.00
_cell.angle_gamma   90.00
#
_symmetry.space_group_name_H-M   'P 1'
#
loop_
_entity.id
_entity.type
_entity.pdbx_description
1 polymer ?
#
loop_
_entity_poly.entity_id
_entity_poly.type
_entity_poly.pdbx_seq_one_letter_code
_entity_poly.pdbx_strand_id
1 'polypeptide(L)'
;MPASIDQLLKVCREVLAPLVKADGGELYIVAVEPDHLTLHLAGSYSGCPGVTLTTRGVIEPAVLAVAPSAKVVVTSGARVPEGASLIS
;
A
#
# COMPACT_ATOMS: atom_id res chain seq x y z
N MET A 1 7.04 16.10 11.19
CA MET A 1 8.27 15.74 10.47
C MET A 1 7.87 14.84 9.33
N PRO A 2 8.40 15.00 8.11
CA PRO A 2 8.20 14.02 7.05
C PRO A 2 8.76 12.67 7.52
N ALA A 3 8.05 11.59 7.26
CA ALA A 3 8.59 10.25 7.53
C ALA A 3 9.78 10.00 6.61
N SER A 4 10.75 9.23 7.08
CA SER A 4 11.77 8.74 6.15
C SER A 4 11.13 7.73 5.20
N ILE A 5 11.67 7.65 3.97
CA ILE A 5 11.30 6.60 3.01
C ILE A 5 11.42 5.22 3.66
N ASP A 6 12.43 5.01 4.51
CA ASP A 6 12.60 3.76 5.25
C ASP A 6 11.43 3.44 6.18
N GLN A 7 10.84 4.43 6.85
CA GLN A 7 9.66 4.22 7.70
C GLN A 7 8.43 3.82 6.90
N LEU A 8 8.21 4.44 5.73
CA LEU A 8 7.12 4.07 4.82
C LEU A 8 7.31 2.64 4.30
N LEU A 9 8.52 2.31 3.84
CA LEU A 9 8.85 0.96 3.38
C LEU A 9 8.70 -0.07 4.50
N LYS A 10 9.08 0.28 5.73
CA LYS A 10 8.94 -0.58 6.90
C LYS A 10 7.48 -0.88 7.22
N VAL A 11 6.61 0.13 7.30
CA VAL A 11 5.16 -0.08 7.49
C VAL A 11 4.57 -0.93 6.37
N CYS A 12 4.96 -0.66 5.12
CA CYS A 12 4.48 -1.46 4.00
C CYS A 12 4.85 -2.93 4.15
N ARG A 13 6.12 -3.25 4.46
CA ARG A 13 6.62 -4.63 4.54
C ARG A 13 6.21 -5.37 5.82
N GLU A 14 6.22 -4.71 6.96
CA GLU A 14 6.06 -5.36 8.26
C GLU A 14 4.61 -5.37 8.73
N VAL A 15 3.77 -4.46 8.24
CA VAL A 15 2.37 -4.34 8.67
C VAL A 15 1.41 -4.64 7.52
N LEU A 16 1.53 -3.93 6.41
CA LEU A 16 0.54 -4.03 5.33
C LEU A 16 0.68 -5.31 4.50
N ALA A 17 1.91 -5.68 4.11
CA ALA A 17 2.17 -6.85 3.29
C ALA A 17 1.64 -8.15 3.91
N PRO A 18 1.85 -8.43 5.22
CA PRO A 18 1.30 -9.62 5.88
C PRO A 18 -0.23 -9.64 5.93
N LEU A 19 -0.87 -8.48 6.16
CA LEU A 19 -2.34 -8.38 6.18
C LEU A 19 -2.93 -8.64 4.80
N VAL A 20 -2.40 -7.98 3.77
CA VAL A 20 -2.84 -8.16 2.38
C VAL A 20 -2.66 -9.63 1.95
N LYS A 21 -1.55 -10.25 2.31
CA LYS A 21 -1.28 -11.67 2.02
C LYS A 21 -2.22 -12.63 2.74
N ALA A 22 -2.56 -12.34 4.00
CA ALA A 22 -3.49 -13.16 4.77
C ALA A 22 -4.89 -13.22 4.11
N ASP A 23 -5.28 -12.16 3.40
CA ASP A 23 -6.51 -12.08 2.61
C ASP A 23 -6.36 -12.66 1.19
N GLY A 24 -5.22 -13.27 0.85
CA GLY A 24 -4.91 -13.80 -0.49
C GLY A 24 -4.59 -12.71 -1.52
N GLY A 25 -4.26 -11.51 -1.06
CA GLY A 25 -3.84 -10.39 -1.87
C GLY A 25 -2.35 -10.35 -2.15
N GLU A 26 -1.99 -9.50 -3.10
CA GLU A 26 -0.61 -9.11 -3.37
C GLU A 26 -0.50 -7.58 -3.24
N LEU A 27 0.54 -7.11 -2.55
CA LEU A 27 0.84 -5.70 -2.39
C LEU A 27 2.09 -5.32 -3.17
N TYR A 28 1.98 -4.29 -3.99
CA TYR A 28 3.08 -3.73 -4.76
C TYR A 28 3.32 -2.28 -4.37
N ILE A 29 4.60 -1.89 -4.31
CA ILE A 29 5.00 -0.49 -4.25
C ILE A 29 5.24 -0.01 -5.67
N VAL A 30 4.50 1.01 -6.10
CA VAL A 30 4.64 1.64 -7.42
C VAL A 30 5.58 2.83 -7.35
N ALA A 31 5.44 3.66 -6.31
CA ALA A 31 6.29 4.82 -6.06
C ALA A 31 6.33 5.14 -4.57
N VAL A 32 7.49 5.58 -4.07
CA VAL A 32 7.67 6.02 -2.68
C VAL A 32 8.55 7.25 -2.64
N GLU A 33 8.02 8.30 -2.03
CA GLU A 33 8.65 9.60 -1.78
C GLU A 33 8.35 10.00 -0.32
N PRO A 34 9.05 10.99 0.26
CA PRO A 34 8.87 11.36 1.68
C PRO A 34 7.43 11.73 2.09
N ASP A 35 6.63 12.23 1.15
CA ASP A 35 5.26 12.68 1.36
C ASP A 35 4.26 12.07 0.35
N HIS A 36 4.67 11.09 -0.45
CA HIS A 36 3.79 10.43 -1.41
C HIS A 36 4.08 8.93 -1.47
N LEU A 37 3.04 8.11 -1.34
CA LEU A 37 3.11 6.66 -1.47
C LEU A 37 2.07 6.17 -2.47
N THR A 38 2.52 5.46 -3.51
CA THR A 38 1.65 4.81 -4.48
C THR A 38 1.76 3.29 -4.35
N LEU A 39 0.62 2.65 -4.09
CA LEU A 39 0.50 1.21 -3.93
C LEU A 39 -0.41 0.62 -5.00
N HIS A 40 -0.20 -0.65 -5.30
CA HIS A 40 -1.10 -1.44 -6.13
C HIS A 40 -1.46 -2.75 -5.41
N LEU A 41 -2.76 -3.06 -5.37
CA LEU A 41 -3.29 -4.31 -4.84
C LEU A 41 -3.70 -5.25 -5.97
N ALA A 42 -3.21 -6.48 -5.93
CA ALA A 42 -3.63 -7.55 -6.85
C ALA A 42 -4.06 -8.81 -6.07
N GLY A 43 -4.18 -9.96 -6.75
CA GLY A 43 -4.67 -11.20 -6.17
C GLY A 43 -6.17 -11.13 -5.84
N SER A 44 -6.56 -11.54 -4.64
CA SER A 44 -7.95 -11.44 -4.15
C SER A 44 -8.51 -10.02 -4.17
N TYR A 45 -7.65 -9.00 -4.20
CA TYR A 45 -8.06 -7.59 -4.30
C TYR A 45 -8.31 -7.12 -5.74
N SER A 46 -7.93 -7.90 -6.76
CA SER A 46 -8.13 -7.55 -8.16
C SER A 46 -9.63 -7.51 -8.50
N GLY A 47 -10.18 -6.30 -8.68
CA GLY A 47 -11.60 -6.10 -8.95
C GLY A 47 -12.50 -6.23 -7.72
N CYS A 48 -11.93 -6.26 -6.51
CA CYS A 48 -12.69 -6.32 -5.27
C CYS A 48 -13.29 -4.93 -4.94
N PRO A 49 -14.62 -4.78 -4.80
CA PRO A 49 -15.23 -3.50 -4.41
C PRO A 49 -14.83 -3.07 -2.98
N GLY A 50 -14.40 -4.03 -2.15
CA GLY A 50 -13.90 -3.79 -0.80
C GLY A 50 -12.55 -3.07 -0.74
N VAL A 51 -11.82 -2.93 -1.84
CA VAL A 51 -10.52 -2.22 -1.87
C VAL A 51 -10.63 -0.82 -1.26
N THR A 52 -11.70 -0.08 -1.56
CA THR A 52 -11.90 1.27 -1.01
C THR A 52 -12.02 1.26 0.50
N LEU A 53 -12.65 0.22 1.08
CA LEU A 53 -12.79 0.06 2.53
C LEU A 53 -11.45 -0.32 3.16
N THR A 54 -10.71 -1.26 2.57
CA THR A 54 -9.36 -1.63 3.03
C THR A 54 -8.40 -0.45 2.97
N THR A 55 -8.46 0.34 1.89
CA THR A 55 -7.64 1.53 1.73
C THR A 55 -7.90 2.53 2.86
N ARG A 56 -9.16 2.92 3.10
CA ARG A 56 -9.51 3.92 4.11
C ARG A 56 -9.41 3.42 5.55
N GLY A 57 -9.68 2.13 5.77
CA GLY A 57 -9.76 1.53 7.10
C GLY A 57 -8.44 0.96 7.61
N VAL A 58 -7.51 0.61 6.71
CA VAL A 58 -6.27 -0.09 7.06
C VAL A 58 -5.04 0.59 6.48
N ILE A 59 -4.98 0.77 5.16
CA ILE A 59 -3.77 1.25 4.47
C ILE A 59 -3.47 2.71 4.82
N GLU A 60 -4.44 3.61 4.61
CA GLU A 60 -4.28 5.04 4.92
C GLU A 60 -3.94 5.26 6.40
N PRO A 61 -4.66 4.68 7.38
CA PRO A 61 -4.31 4.84 8.80
C PRO A 61 -2.90 4.35 9.14
N ALA A 62 -2.46 3.21 8.61
CA ALA A 62 -1.13 2.66 8.88
C ALA A 62 -0.02 3.59 8.34
N VAL A 63 -0.22 4.14 7.14
CA VAL A 63 0.74 5.07 6.53
C VAL A 63 0.75 6.41 7.26
N LEU A 64 -0.44 6.97 7.54
CA LEU A 64 -0.57 8.27 8.21
C LEU A 64 -0.08 8.25 9.66
N ALA A 65 -0.08 7.09 10.32
CA ALA A 65 0.49 6.92 11.65
C ALA A 65 2.00 7.21 11.69
N VAL A 66 2.72 6.95 10.60
CA VAL A 66 4.17 7.24 10.49
C VAL A 66 4.47 8.48 9.65
N ALA A 67 3.61 8.81 8.69
CA ALA A 67 3.76 9.93 7.76
C ALA A 67 2.44 10.74 7.68
N PRO A 68 2.14 11.59 8.68
CA PRO A 68 0.81 12.24 8.80
C PRO A 68 0.41 13.15 7.63
N SER A 69 1.38 13.62 6.85
CA SER A 69 1.15 14.48 5.68
C SER A 69 1.26 13.73 4.35
N ALA A 70 1.48 12.41 4.38
CA ALA A 70 1.69 11.66 3.16
C ALA A 70 0.40 11.52 2.35
N LYS A 71 0.49 11.80 1.04
CA LYS A 71 -0.53 11.44 0.07
C LYS A 71 -0.43 9.96 -0.24
N VAL A 72 -1.51 9.22 0.00
CA VAL A 72 -1.59 7.79 -0.30
C VAL A 72 -2.48 7.59 -1.53
N VAL A 73 -1.95 6.91 -2.54
CA VAL A 73 -2.69 6.51 -3.74
C VAL A 73 -2.67 5.00 -3.82
N VAL A 74 -3.86 4.39 -3.83
CA VAL A 74 -4.00 2.93 -3.96
C VAL A 74 -4.77 2.63 -5.23
N THR A 75 -4.16 1.82 -6.09
CA THR A 75 -4.82 1.24 -7.26
C THR A 75 -5.05 -0.25 -7.03
N SER A 76 -5.97 -0.86 -7.77
CA SER A 76 -6.16 -2.31 -7.74
C SER A 76 -6.53 -2.85 -9.11
N GLY A 77 -6.17 -4.10 -9.38
CA GLY A 77 -6.49 -4.76 -10.64
C GLY A 77 -5.66 -6.01 -10.89
N ALA A 78 -5.94 -6.69 -11.99
CA ALA A 78 -5.12 -7.83 -12.45
C ALA A 78 -3.86 -7.36 -13.19
N ARG A 79 -3.88 -6.14 -13.74
CA ARG A 79 -2.73 -5.54 -14.44
C ARG A 79 -1.93 -4.70 -13.46
N VAL A 80 -0.75 -5.21 -13.10
CA VAL A 80 0.22 -4.52 -12.26
C VAL A 80 0.88 -3.38 -13.07
N PRO A 81 1.01 -2.16 -12.52
CA PRO A 81 1.73 -1.06 -13.16
C PRO A 81 3.20 -1.39 -13.46
N GLU A 82 3.74 -0.83 -14.56
CA GLU A 82 5.15 -0.99 -14.88
C GLU A 82 6.06 -0.40 -13.79
N GLY A 83 7.16 -1.07 -13.49
CA GLY A 83 8.11 -0.65 -12.45
C GLY A 83 7.68 -0.94 -11.01
N ALA A 84 6.49 -1.51 -10.79
CA ALA A 84 6.04 -1.86 -9.45
C ALA A 84 6.85 -3.01 -8.86
N SER A 85 7.19 -2.90 -7.58
CA SER A 85 7.93 -3.92 -6.83
C SER A 85 6.99 -4.68 -5.89
N LEU A 86 6.90 -6.00 -6.07
CA LEU A 86 6.14 -6.89 -5.18
C LEU A 86 6.78 -6.93 -3.79
N ILE A 87 5.96 -6.82 -2.74
CA ILE A 87 6.43 -6.88 -1.35
C ILE A 87 5.75 -7.96 -0.48
N SER A 88 4.78 -8.72 -1.01
CA SER A 88 4.10 -9.83 -0.32
C SER A 88 3.76 -11.02 -1.21
#